data_AF-G7ZE28-F1
#
_entry.id   AF-G7ZE28-F1
#
_cell.length_a   1.000
_cell.length_b   1.000
_cell.length_c   1.000
_cell.angle_alpha   90.00
_cell.angle_beta   90.00
_cell.angle_gamma   90.00
#
_symmetry.space_group_name_H-M   'P 1'
#
loop_
_entity.id
_entity.type
_entity.pdbx_description
1 polymer ?
#
loop_
_entity_poly.entity_id
_entity_poly.type
_entity_poly.pdbx_seq_one_letter_code
_entity_poly.pdbx_strand_id
1 'polypeptide(L)'
;MSRLFALAPGGPAGWKAVADQVEAPTANAALVWDRYFPIWTGEPRSPRRWTPIQVRRGDKPEPSPLALFVAAREGAKAQQVAWLSERTARMERTLRTLAAATGQEFLPVEAHTVWRFVMGLGAAHPTGNGFVFDPTTGLPVIPGSAVKGLCRQAAAESGIAPEKIAKWFGPERDRTDNAAAMGCVRFFDAFPSEWPRFTVDIVNGHHGDWYERQARALAGDRTAQREIASGPAETEDPVPAQFLVLGDGVTFRFPLLTPPDIVADVRAVLKDGLDWLGLGAKTAIGYGAFRTGPVPVLPPAKGPGGGSGQQPPPLALKYYYEGDEVRILERWKGGLVLVAYVDDDGDRFEVAERHLTVR
;
A
#
# COMPACT_ATOMS: atom_id res chain seq x y z
N MET A 1 41.30 15.53 6.61
CA MET A 1 39.90 15.97 6.80
C MET A 1 38.98 14.85 6.30
N SER A 2 38.63 13.91 7.18
CA SER A 2 37.75 12.77 6.88
C SER A 2 36.29 13.23 6.90
N ARG A 3 35.63 13.20 5.74
CA ARG A 3 34.18 13.41 5.61
C ARG A 3 33.47 12.16 6.15
N LEU A 4 33.10 12.19 7.43
CA LEU A 4 32.20 11.20 8.01
C LEU A 4 30.81 11.35 7.39
N PHE A 5 30.40 10.32 6.65
CA PHE A 5 29.04 10.15 6.13
C PHE A 5 28.04 10.10 7.29
N ALA A 6 27.12 11.07 7.36
CA ALA A 6 26.05 11.11 8.34
C ALA A 6 24.87 10.22 7.87
N LEU A 7 24.96 8.91 8.15
CA LEU A 7 23.87 7.95 7.99
C LEU A 7 23.46 7.31 9.34
N ALA A 8 23.48 8.08 10.43
CA ALA A 8 22.91 7.63 11.70
C ALA A 8 21.47 8.18 11.89
N PRO A 9 20.49 7.33 12.19
CA PRO A 9 19.11 7.73 12.41
C PRO A 9 19.01 8.44 13.77
N GLY A 10 18.80 9.75 13.75
CA GLY A 10 18.71 10.59 14.96
C GLY A 10 20.06 10.78 15.66
N GLY A 11 20.44 12.03 15.93
CA GLY A 11 21.50 12.27 16.93
C GLY A 11 21.05 11.83 18.33
N PRO A 12 21.85 12.04 19.38
CA PRO A 12 21.50 11.68 20.76
C PRO A 12 20.08 12.12 21.20
N ALA A 13 19.59 13.25 20.68
CA ALA A 13 18.22 13.73 20.91
C ALA A 13 17.12 12.84 20.29
N GLY A 14 17.37 12.25 19.12
CA GLY A 14 16.44 11.31 18.48
C GLY A 14 16.38 9.98 19.21
N TRP A 15 17.54 9.46 19.66
CA TRP A 15 17.62 8.28 20.51
C TRP A 15 16.94 8.50 21.85
N LYS A 16 17.14 9.66 22.47
CA LYS A 16 16.48 10.04 23.72
C LYS A 16 14.96 10.14 23.54
N ALA A 17 14.47 10.77 22.47
CA ALA A 17 13.04 10.85 22.19
C ALA A 17 12.40 9.47 21.95
N VAL A 18 13.12 8.51 21.34
CA VAL A 18 12.65 7.12 21.20
C VAL A 18 12.67 6.39 22.53
N ALA A 19 13.72 6.58 23.35
CA ALA A 19 13.85 5.97 24.67
C ALA A 19 12.80 6.50 25.67
N ASP A 20 12.54 7.80 25.67
CA ASP A 20 11.54 8.47 26.52
C ASP A 20 10.10 8.07 26.17
N GLN A 21 9.87 7.45 25.01
CA GLN A 21 8.56 6.88 24.61
C GLN A 21 8.38 5.41 25.01
N VAL A 22 9.43 4.77 25.53
CA VAL A 22 9.38 3.39 26.02
C VAL A 22 9.08 3.41 27.52
N GLU A 23 7.80 3.48 27.88
CA GLU A 23 7.36 3.24 29.27
C GLU A 23 6.69 1.87 29.41
N ALA A 24 7.53 0.87 29.65
CA ALA A 24 7.26 -0.29 30.47
C ALA A 24 8.64 -0.94 30.58
N PRO A 25 9.20 -1.28 31.76
CA PRO A 25 10.65 -1.45 32.00
C PRO A 25 11.46 -2.45 31.15
N THR A 26 10.92 -3.00 30.06
CA THR A 26 11.47 -4.13 29.32
C THR A 26 11.27 -4.08 27.78
N ALA A 27 10.67 -3.05 27.16
CA ALA A 27 10.34 -3.10 25.71
C ALA A 27 11.54 -2.80 24.79
N ASN A 28 11.76 -3.64 23.77
CA ASN A 28 12.84 -3.42 22.81
C ASN A 28 12.47 -2.28 21.86
N ALA A 29 13.11 -1.13 22.03
CA ALA A 29 12.86 0.07 21.23
C ALA A 29 13.10 -0.13 19.73
N ALA A 30 13.91 -1.11 19.32
CA ALA A 30 14.20 -1.44 17.92
C ALA A 30 13.13 -2.35 17.27
N LEU A 31 12.22 -2.93 18.07
CA LEU A 31 11.11 -3.72 17.57
C LEU A 31 9.84 -2.87 17.62
N VAL A 32 9.38 -2.43 16.45
CA VAL A 32 8.19 -1.55 16.30
C VAL A 32 6.98 -2.12 17.03
N TRP A 33 6.81 -3.43 16.97
CA TRP A 33 5.71 -4.12 17.65
C TRP A 33 5.89 -4.13 19.16
N ASP A 34 7.07 -4.43 19.70
CA ASP A 34 7.30 -4.31 21.15
C ASP A 34 7.08 -2.88 21.68
N ARG A 35 7.34 -1.87 20.83
CA ARG A 35 7.17 -0.46 21.19
C ARG A 35 5.70 -0.05 21.37
N TYR A 36 4.80 -0.56 20.51
CA TYR A 36 3.39 -0.11 20.48
C TYR A 36 2.40 -1.21 20.85
N PHE A 37 2.84 -2.45 21.04
CA PHE A 37 1.97 -3.59 21.25
C PHE A 37 2.15 -4.17 22.66
N PRO A 38 1.13 -4.10 23.53
CA PRO A 38 1.22 -4.56 24.92
C PRO A 38 1.04 -6.08 25.04
N ILE A 39 1.76 -6.86 24.22
CA ILE A 39 1.68 -8.33 24.23
C ILE A 39 2.61 -9.00 25.21
N TRP A 40 3.55 -8.27 25.81
CA TRP A 40 4.50 -8.83 26.75
C TRP A 40 4.06 -8.59 28.19
N THR A 41 4.11 -9.63 29.03
CA THR A 41 3.81 -9.56 30.47
C THR A 41 4.83 -10.29 31.32
N GLY A 42 4.97 -9.84 32.57
CA GLY A 42 5.76 -10.51 33.61
C GLY A 42 7.27 -10.31 33.51
N GLU A 43 8.00 -10.86 34.51
CA GLU A 43 9.45 -11.04 34.52
C GLU A 43 9.77 -12.51 34.88
N PRO A 44 10.39 -13.31 33.99
CA PRO A 44 10.77 -13.01 32.61
C PRO A 44 9.55 -12.86 31.68
N ARG A 45 9.73 -12.11 30.58
CA ARG A 45 8.64 -11.83 29.63
C ARG A 45 8.08 -13.11 29.01
N SER A 46 6.75 -13.21 29.02
CA SER A 46 6.01 -14.21 28.25
C SER A 46 4.94 -13.53 27.38
N PRO A 47 4.63 -14.07 26.19
CA PRO A 47 3.56 -13.53 25.35
C PRO A 47 2.21 -13.72 26.08
N ARG A 48 1.43 -12.64 26.19
CA ARG A 48 0.05 -12.72 26.68
C ARG A 48 -0.71 -13.72 25.80
N ARG A 49 -1.28 -14.75 26.41
CA ARG A 49 -2.20 -15.67 25.72
C ARG A 49 -3.49 -14.89 25.42
N TRP A 50 -3.68 -14.53 24.16
CA TRP A 50 -4.94 -14.00 23.66
C TRP A 50 -5.85 -15.17 23.33
N THR A 51 -6.84 -15.43 24.19
CA THR A 51 -7.96 -16.30 23.82
C THR A 51 -8.85 -15.55 22.84
N PRO A 52 -9.32 -16.19 21.75
CA PRO A 52 -10.35 -15.62 20.88
C PRO A 52 -11.52 -15.15 21.75
N ILE A 53 -11.89 -13.87 21.64
CA ILE A 53 -12.97 -13.29 22.43
C ILE A 53 -14.26 -13.99 22.00
N GLN A 54 -14.80 -14.87 22.86
CA GLN A 54 -16.18 -15.29 22.73
C GLN A 54 -17.06 -14.12 23.19
N VAL A 55 -17.40 -13.23 22.26
CA VAL A 55 -18.31 -12.12 22.54
C VAL A 55 -19.69 -12.70 22.84
N ARG A 56 -20.09 -12.69 24.11
CA ARG A 56 -21.47 -13.00 24.48
C ARG A 56 -22.37 -11.86 24.02
N ARG A 57 -23.59 -12.19 23.60
CA ARG A 57 -24.57 -11.21 23.11
C ARG A 57 -24.87 -10.20 24.22
N GLY A 58 -24.36 -8.97 24.11
CA GLY A 58 -24.55 -7.88 25.08
C GLY A 58 -23.26 -7.30 25.67
N ASP A 59 -22.13 -8.01 25.56
CA ASP A 59 -20.84 -7.48 26.02
C ASP A 59 -20.23 -6.53 24.99
N LYS A 60 -19.57 -5.45 25.46
CA LYS A 60 -18.73 -4.64 24.58
C LYS A 60 -17.53 -5.50 24.16
N PRO A 61 -17.28 -5.71 22.86
CA PRO A 61 -16.14 -6.48 22.43
C PRO A 61 -14.85 -5.80 22.91
N GLU A 62 -13.94 -6.57 23.50
CA GLU A 62 -12.60 -6.06 23.79
C GLU A 62 -11.91 -5.64 22.48
N PRO A 63 -11.08 -4.57 22.50
CA PRO A 63 -10.38 -4.14 21.31
C PRO A 63 -9.46 -5.25 20.80
N SER A 64 -9.46 -5.50 19.48
CA SER A 64 -8.53 -6.47 18.91
C SER A 64 -7.08 -6.06 19.16
N PRO A 65 -6.12 -7.00 19.13
CA PRO A 65 -4.73 -6.66 19.37
C PRO A 65 -4.21 -5.59 18.38
N LEU A 66 -4.62 -5.66 17.11
CA LEU A 66 -4.30 -4.63 16.13
C LEU A 66 -4.94 -3.27 16.46
N ALA A 67 -6.15 -3.24 17.02
CA ALA A 67 -6.77 -2.00 17.47
C ALA A 67 -6.02 -1.36 18.65
N LEU A 68 -5.49 -2.17 19.57
CA LEU A 68 -4.62 -1.69 20.65
C LEU A 68 -3.31 -1.11 20.12
N PHE A 69 -2.68 -1.79 19.15
CA PHE A 69 -1.48 -1.28 18.49
C PHE A 69 -1.73 0.08 17.83
N VAL A 70 -2.84 0.21 17.09
CA VAL A 70 -3.24 1.49 16.46
C VAL A 70 -3.40 2.58 17.52
N ALA A 71 -4.13 2.31 18.61
CA ALA A 71 -4.36 3.29 19.67
C ALA A 71 -3.06 3.75 20.35
N ALA A 72 -2.16 2.82 20.68
CA ALA A 72 -0.87 3.14 21.28
C ALA A 72 0.01 3.98 20.32
N ARG A 73 0.03 3.63 19.03
CA ARG A 73 0.79 4.37 18.02
C ARG A 73 0.25 5.79 17.77
N GLU A 74 -1.07 5.98 17.85
CA GLU A 74 -1.68 7.31 17.79
C GLU A 74 -1.37 8.15 19.04
N GLY A 75 -1.36 7.54 20.22
CA GLY A 75 -0.96 8.21 21.47
C GLY A 75 0.48 8.74 21.43
N ALA A 76 1.37 8.08 20.69
CA ALA A 76 2.76 8.49 20.51
C ALA A 76 2.97 9.57 19.40
N LYS A 77 1.91 9.98 18.69
CA LYS A 77 2.02 10.89 17.52
C LYS A 77 2.68 12.21 17.89
N ALA A 78 2.27 12.84 18.97
CA ALA A 78 2.73 14.18 19.35
C ALA A 78 4.26 14.23 19.56
N GLN A 79 4.83 13.18 20.15
CA GLN A 79 6.28 13.09 20.38
C GLN A 79 7.07 12.81 19.08
N GLN A 80 6.41 12.37 18.00
CA GLN A 80 7.05 11.92 16.77
C GLN A 80 7.11 12.99 15.66
N VAL A 81 6.25 14.01 15.70
CA VAL A 81 6.15 15.03 14.64
C VAL A 81 7.46 15.79 14.43
N ALA A 82 8.09 16.24 15.52
CA ALA A 82 9.34 16.99 15.45
C ALA A 82 10.48 16.15 14.86
N TRP A 83 10.55 14.88 15.27
CA TRP A 83 11.56 13.94 14.79
C TRP A 83 11.36 13.59 13.30
N LEU A 84 10.12 13.39 12.84
CA LEU A 84 9.79 13.12 11.44
C LEU A 84 10.21 14.28 10.53
N SER A 85 9.98 15.51 10.99
CA SER A 85 10.37 16.73 10.26
C SER A 85 11.89 16.82 10.09
N GLU A 86 12.65 16.61 11.18
CA GLU A 86 14.11 16.63 11.15
C GLU A 86 14.70 15.50 10.28
N ARG A 87 14.12 14.30 10.35
CA ARG A 87 14.50 13.17 9.49
C ARG A 87 14.33 13.53 8.01
N THR A 88 13.18 14.09 7.65
CA THR A 88 12.86 14.47 6.27
C THR A 88 13.85 15.52 5.76
N ALA A 89 14.14 16.55 6.57
CA ALA A 89 15.13 17.57 6.24
C ALA A 89 16.55 17.00 6.07
N ARG A 90 16.96 16.03 6.92
CA ARG A 90 18.25 15.34 6.78
C ARG A 90 18.34 14.56 5.47
N MET A 91 17.32 13.74 5.18
CA MET A 91 17.29 12.95 3.96
C MET A 91 17.40 13.86 2.73
N GLU A 92 16.62 14.95 2.71
CA GLU A 92 16.66 15.91 1.62
C GLU A 92 18.03 16.59 1.46
N ARG A 93 18.66 17.05 2.55
CA ARG A 93 20.02 17.62 2.49
C ARG A 93 21.04 16.61 1.94
N THR A 94 20.97 15.35 2.39
CA THR A 94 21.88 14.29 1.93
C THR A 94 21.68 14.00 0.45
N LEU A 95 20.43 13.86 0.00
CA LEU A 95 20.12 13.55 -1.39
C LEU A 95 20.47 14.71 -2.32
N ARG A 96 20.21 15.96 -1.94
CA ARG A 96 20.65 17.14 -2.70
C ARG A 96 22.18 17.21 -2.82
N THR A 97 22.90 16.89 -1.74
CA THR A 97 24.37 16.84 -1.75
C THR A 97 24.88 15.73 -2.68
N LEU A 98 24.26 14.54 -2.62
CA LEU A 98 24.60 13.42 -3.49
C LEU A 98 24.29 13.72 -4.96
N ALA A 99 23.15 14.36 -5.24
CA ALA A 99 22.73 14.81 -6.56
C ALA A 99 23.82 15.70 -7.18
N ALA A 100 24.20 16.77 -6.48
CA ALA A 100 25.25 17.69 -6.91
C ALA A 100 26.60 16.99 -7.11
N ALA A 101 26.99 16.10 -6.19
CA ALA A 101 28.25 15.37 -6.28
C ALA A 101 28.32 14.35 -7.43
N THR A 102 27.16 13.93 -7.96
CA THR A 102 27.07 12.91 -9.02
C THR A 102 26.54 13.44 -10.34
N GLY A 103 26.34 14.77 -10.46
CA GLY A 103 25.75 15.40 -11.65
C GLY A 103 24.33 14.93 -11.95
N GLN A 104 23.61 14.45 -10.92
CA GLN A 104 22.21 14.05 -11.02
C GLN A 104 21.30 15.16 -10.49
N GLU A 105 20.04 15.11 -10.89
CA GLU A 105 18.96 15.91 -10.33
C GLU A 105 18.26 15.17 -9.20
N PHE A 106 17.96 15.90 -8.13
CA PHE A 106 17.12 15.41 -7.05
C PHE A 106 15.65 15.66 -7.36
N LEU A 107 14.89 14.57 -7.45
CA LEU A 107 13.48 14.58 -7.83
C LEU A 107 12.63 14.08 -6.65
N PRO A 108 12.10 14.96 -5.79
CA PRO A 108 11.11 14.61 -4.79
C PRO A 108 9.71 14.63 -5.41
N VAL A 109 9.07 13.48 -5.52
CA VAL A 109 7.66 13.38 -5.95
C VAL A 109 6.78 13.10 -4.74
N GLU A 110 5.68 13.84 -4.62
CA GLU A 110 4.65 13.58 -3.62
C GLU A 110 3.43 12.95 -4.27
N ALA A 111 2.92 11.90 -3.64
CA ALA A 111 1.67 11.28 -4.01
C ALA A 111 0.93 10.83 -2.76
N HIS A 112 -0.39 10.89 -2.80
CA HIS A 112 -1.24 10.48 -1.69
C HIS A 112 -2.00 9.21 -2.03
N THR A 113 -2.28 8.42 -1.01
CA THR A 113 -3.16 7.26 -1.10
C THR A 113 -4.58 7.70 -1.46
N VAL A 114 -5.14 7.14 -2.52
CA VAL A 114 -6.53 7.40 -2.95
C VAL A 114 -7.51 6.60 -2.09
N TRP A 115 -7.11 5.40 -1.72
CA TRP A 115 -7.85 4.53 -0.81
C TRP A 115 -6.87 3.82 0.12
N ARG A 116 -7.29 2.70 0.72
CA ARG A 116 -6.48 1.97 1.69
C ARG A 116 -5.19 1.46 1.08
N PHE A 117 -4.09 1.65 1.80
CA PHE A 117 -2.79 1.13 1.39
C PHE A 117 -2.30 0.07 2.37
N VAL A 118 -1.82 -1.04 1.81
CA VAL A 118 -1.27 -2.15 2.58
C VAL A 118 -0.02 -2.70 1.89
N MET A 119 0.97 -3.08 2.68
CA MET A 119 2.20 -3.69 2.19
C MET A 119 2.73 -4.69 3.21
N GLY A 120 3.43 -5.72 2.75
CA GLY A 120 4.02 -6.73 3.64
C GLY A 120 3.03 -7.79 4.13
N LEU A 121 1.90 -7.95 3.43
CA LEU A 121 1.04 -9.11 3.63
C LEU A 121 1.86 -10.37 3.31
N GLY A 122 1.98 -11.26 4.29
CA GLY A 122 2.83 -12.46 4.22
C GLY A 122 4.17 -12.35 4.94
N ALA A 123 4.56 -11.17 5.45
CA ALA A 123 5.69 -11.08 6.37
C ALA A 123 5.35 -11.79 7.70
N ALA A 124 6.26 -12.61 8.20
CA ALA A 124 6.08 -13.31 9.47
C ALA A 124 5.83 -12.30 10.59
N HIS A 125 4.70 -12.44 11.28
CA HIS A 125 4.23 -11.41 12.19
C HIS A 125 3.43 -11.98 13.38
N PRO A 126 3.60 -11.45 14.61
CA PRO A 126 2.83 -11.88 15.80
C PRO A 126 1.31 -11.87 15.66
N THR A 127 0.75 -11.07 14.75
CA THR A 127 -0.70 -11.02 14.48
C THR A 127 -1.10 -11.72 13.18
N GLY A 128 -0.22 -12.57 12.62
CA GLY A 128 -0.43 -13.29 11.36
C GLY A 128 -0.16 -12.44 10.12
N ASN A 129 -0.79 -11.26 10.01
CA ASN A 129 -0.60 -10.33 8.90
C ASN A 129 0.26 -9.14 9.33
N GLY A 130 1.45 -9.04 8.73
CA GLY A 130 2.39 -7.94 8.98
C GLY A 130 2.10 -6.68 8.18
N PHE A 131 2.85 -5.64 8.51
CA PHE A 131 3.00 -4.43 7.70
C PHE A 131 4.49 -4.08 7.65
N VAL A 132 4.97 -3.53 6.53
CA VAL A 132 6.38 -3.13 6.41
C VAL A 132 6.62 -1.80 7.11
N PHE A 133 7.38 -1.85 8.21
CA PHE A 133 7.86 -0.69 8.93
C PHE A 133 9.37 -0.55 8.76
N ASP A 134 9.85 0.69 8.69
CA ASP A 134 11.26 0.95 8.91
C ASP A 134 11.60 0.62 10.38
N PRO A 135 12.54 -0.29 10.66
CA PRO A 135 12.78 -0.80 12.01
C PRO A 135 13.23 0.26 13.00
N THR A 136 13.92 1.31 12.52
CA THR A 136 14.44 2.33 13.42
C THR A 136 13.34 3.31 13.80
N THR A 137 12.54 3.71 12.84
CA THR A 137 11.59 4.81 12.97
C THR A 137 10.19 4.36 13.36
N GLY A 138 9.78 3.15 12.96
CA GLY A 138 8.39 2.70 13.09
C GLY A 138 7.43 3.39 12.12
N LEU A 139 7.95 4.06 11.09
CA LEU A 139 7.16 4.57 9.98
C LEU A 139 6.87 3.46 8.98
N PRO A 140 5.70 3.45 8.32
CA PRO A 140 5.52 2.65 7.13
C PRO A 140 6.54 3.09 6.08
N VAL A 141 7.15 2.12 5.40
CA VAL A 141 8.13 2.37 4.35
C VAL A 141 7.72 1.66 3.06
N ILE A 142 7.82 2.38 1.95
CA ILE A 142 7.73 1.80 0.62
C ILE A 142 9.16 1.62 0.13
N PRO A 143 9.66 0.38 -0.04
CA PRO A 143 11.02 0.15 -0.48
C PRO A 143 11.28 0.77 -1.86
N GLY A 144 12.45 1.38 -2.04
CA GLY A 144 12.86 1.94 -3.33
C GLY A 144 12.90 0.89 -4.44
N SER A 145 13.11 -0.38 -4.10
CA SER A 145 12.98 -1.51 -5.03
C SER A 145 11.54 -1.71 -5.54
N ALA A 146 10.53 -1.51 -4.69
CA ALA A 146 9.13 -1.56 -5.09
C ALA A 146 8.78 -0.40 -6.03
N VAL A 147 9.27 0.81 -5.71
CA VAL A 147 9.11 2.00 -6.59
C VAL A 147 9.80 1.78 -7.94
N LYS A 148 10.99 1.19 -7.94
CA LYS A 148 11.73 0.83 -9.16
C LYS A 148 10.95 -0.19 -10.00
N GLY A 149 10.40 -1.23 -9.38
CA GLY A 149 9.59 -2.24 -10.05
C GLY A 149 8.34 -1.65 -10.69
N LEU A 150 7.64 -0.79 -9.94
CA LEU A 150 6.50 -0.03 -10.42
C LEU A 150 6.86 0.80 -11.67
N CYS A 151 7.92 1.61 -11.58
CA CYS A 151 8.33 2.46 -12.69
C CYS A 151 8.77 1.65 -13.90
N ARG A 152 9.44 0.51 -13.69
CA ARG A 152 9.82 -0.39 -14.80
C ARG A 152 8.57 -0.92 -15.50
N GLN A 153 7.58 -1.41 -14.75
CA GLN A 153 6.33 -1.91 -15.34
C GLN A 153 5.58 -0.80 -16.07
N ALA A 154 5.42 0.37 -15.44
CA ALA A 154 4.76 1.52 -16.04
C ALA A 154 5.46 1.96 -17.35
N ALA A 155 6.79 1.99 -17.38
CA ALA A 155 7.53 2.29 -18.60
C ALA A 155 7.24 1.29 -19.73
N ALA A 156 7.12 0.00 -19.41
CA ALA A 156 6.79 -1.04 -20.39
C ALA A 156 5.37 -0.87 -20.93
N GLU A 157 4.38 -0.64 -20.05
CA GLU A 157 2.98 -0.39 -20.43
C GLU A 157 2.83 0.89 -21.26
N SER A 158 3.63 1.93 -20.98
CA SER A 158 3.66 3.18 -21.74
C SER A 158 4.43 3.07 -23.07
N GLY A 159 4.85 1.87 -23.47
CA GLY A 159 5.51 1.62 -24.76
C GLY A 159 6.94 2.15 -24.87
N ILE A 160 7.62 2.41 -23.74
CA ILE A 160 9.01 2.84 -23.75
C ILE A 160 9.90 1.68 -24.22
N ALA A 161 10.79 1.98 -25.17
CA ALA A 161 11.67 0.98 -25.76
C ALA A 161 12.48 0.20 -24.70
N PRO A 162 12.59 -1.14 -24.79
CA PRO A 162 13.29 -1.97 -23.81
C PRO A 162 14.74 -1.53 -23.52
N GLU A 163 15.45 -1.00 -24.51
CA GLU A 163 16.81 -0.49 -24.37
C GLU A 163 16.85 0.74 -23.45
N LYS A 164 15.84 1.61 -23.54
CA LYS A 164 15.70 2.78 -22.68
C LYS A 164 15.33 2.38 -21.25
N ILE A 165 14.44 1.40 -21.10
CA ILE A 165 14.10 0.79 -19.79
C ILE A 165 15.36 0.17 -19.16
N ALA A 166 16.14 -0.60 -19.91
CA ALA A 166 17.39 -1.18 -19.43
C ALA A 166 18.42 -0.11 -19.04
N LYS A 167 18.52 0.99 -19.79
CA LYS A 167 19.38 2.13 -19.44
C LYS A 167 18.95 2.81 -18.14
N TRP A 168 17.66 2.99 -17.92
CA TRP A 168 17.13 3.68 -16.74
C TRP A 168 17.19 2.82 -15.48
N PHE A 169 16.77 1.56 -15.57
CA PHE A 169 16.55 0.69 -14.42
C PHE A 169 17.55 -0.47 -14.32
N GLY A 170 18.44 -0.65 -15.30
CA GLY A 170 19.33 -1.81 -15.46
C GLY A 170 18.66 -2.93 -16.27
N PRO A 171 19.42 -3.83 -16.90
CA PRO A 171 18.87 -5.00 -17.58
C PRO A 171 18.33 -6.02 -16.58
N GLU A 172 17.32 -6.79 -16.99
CA GLU A 172 16.92 -8.01 -16.28
C GLU A 172 17.95 -9.11 -16.51
N ARG A 173 18.20 -9.89 -15.45
CA ARG A 173 19.19 -10.98 -15.46
C ARG A 173 18.62 -12.32 -15.96
N ASP A 174 17.39 -12.32 -16.47
CA ASP A 174 16.70 -13.55 -16.88
C ASP A 174 17.20 -14.11 -18.23
N ARG A 175 18.03 -13.36 -18.95
CA ARG A 175 18.73 -13.83 -20.14
C ARG A 175 20.21 -13.97 -19.83
N THR A 176 20.73 -15.19 -19.94
CA THR A 176 22.11 -15.60 -19.68
C THR A 176 23.19 -14.85 -20.48
N ASP A 177 22.80 -13.92 -21.35
CA ASP A 177 23.67 -13.29 -22.35
C ASP A 177 23.73 -11.76 -22.22
N ASN A 178 22.97 -11.14 -21.30
CA ASN A 178 22.97 -9.69 -21.11
C ASN A 178 24.18 -9.25 -20.27
N ALA A 179 25.01 -8.36 -20.82
CA ALA A 179 26.08 -7.72 -20.05
C ALA A 179 25.50 -6.99 -18.83
N ALA A 180 26.08 -7.24 -17.65
CA ALA A 180 25.64 -6.58 -16.42
C ALA A 180 25.86 -5.07 -16.55
N ALA A 181 24.79 -4.29 -16.38
CA ALA A 181 24.83 -2.83 -16.40
C ALA A 181 24.02 -2.25 -15.25
N MET A 182 24.42 -1.06 -14.78
CA MET A 182 23.70 -0.32 -13.76
C MET A 182 22.73 0.65 -14.43
N GLY A 183 21.49 0.71 -13.93
CA GLY A 183 20.54 1.75 -14.34
C GLY A 183 20.99 3.14 -13.90
N CYS A 184 20.69 4.17 -14.70
CA CYS A 184 21.06 5.54 -14.37
C CYS A 184 20.14 6.22 -13.35
N VAL A 185 18.95 5.67 -13.07
CA VAL A 185 18.02 6.21 -12.06
C VAL A 185 18.18 5.48 -10.73
N ARG A 186 18.30 6.24 -9.64
CA ARG A 186 18.40 5.70 -8.27
C ARG A 186 17.10 5.95 -7.52
N PHE A 187 16.52 4.87 -6.99
CA PHE A 187 15.28 4.86 -6.24
C PHE A 187 15.58 4.71 -4.76
N PHE A 188 15.06 5.62 -3.96
CA PHE A 188 15.18 5.57 -2.51
C PHE A 188 13.83 5.20 -1.89
N ASP A 189 13.86 4.78 -0.63
CA ASP A 189 12.67 4.41 0.11
C ASP A 189 11.73 5.61 0.29
N ALA A 190 10.44 5.40 0.05
CA ALA A 190 9.42 6.41 0.23
C ALA A 190 8.82 6.33 1.64
N PHE A 191 8.67 7.50 2.26
CA PHE A 191 8.15 7.64 3.63
C PHE A 191 6.96 8.59 3.63
N PRO A 192 6.03 8.44 4.58
CA PRO A 192 4.94 9.38 4.74
C PRO A 192 5.47 10.75 5.17
N SER A 193 4.87 11.83 4.64
CA SER A 193 5.24 13.21 4.97
C SER A 193 4.84 13.61 6.39
N GLU A 194 3.87 12.89 6.97
CA GLU A 194 3.33 13.10 8.30
C GLU A 194 3.12 11.76 9.01
N TRP A 195 2.95 11.77 10.34
CA TRP A 195 2.72 10.54 11.09
C TRP A 195 1.35 9.95 10.70
N PRO A 196 1.32 8.83 9.95
CA PRO A 196 0.09 8.38 9.33
C PRO A 196 -0.74 7.59 10.33
N ARG A 197 -2.07 7.65 10.21
CA ARG A 197 -2.96 6.84 11.03
C ARG A 197 -3.22 5.49 10.38
N PHE A 198 -3.03 4.43 11.16
CA PHE A 198 -3.41 3.08 10.78
C PHE A 198 -4.87 2.80 11.15
N THR A 199 -5.48 1.88 10.41
CA THR A 199 -6.77 1.27 10.75
C THR A 199 -6.66 -0.24 10.58
N VAL A 200 -7.63 -0.97 11.15
CA VAL A 200 -7.74 -2.43 11.00
C VAL A 200 -8.75 -2.71 9.91
N ASP A 201 -8.35 -3.51 8.94
CA ASP A 201 -9.24 -4.02 7.90
C ASP A 201 -9.37 -5.54 7.99
N ILE A 202 -10.38 -6.09 7.34
CA ILE A 202 -10.73 -7.52 7.43
C ILE A 202 -10.85 -8.10 6.02
N VAL A 203 -10.27 -9.28 5.82
CA VAL A 203 -10.56 -10.12 4.66
C VAL A 203 -11.14 -11.43 5.15
N ASN A 204 -12.24 -11.87 4.54
CA ASN A 204 -12.86 -13.16 4.85
C ASN A 204 -12.42 -14.16 3.80
N GLY A 205 -11.62 -15.15 4.20
CA GLY A 205 -11.31 -16.30 3.34
C GLY A 205 -12.44 -17.32 3.43
N HIS A 206 -12.94 -17.76 2.28
CA HIS A 206 -14.03 -18.75 2.19
C HIS A 206 -13.55 -20.15 1.81
N HIS A 207 -12.26 -20.36 1.55
CA HIS A 207 -11.74 -21.66 1.09
C HIS A 207 -10.45 -22.07 1.82
N GLY A 208 -10.38 -21.79 3.13
CA GLY A 208 -9.18 -22.04 3.95
C GLY A 208 -8.80 -23.52 3.93
N ASP A 209 -9.78 -24.41 4.07
CA ASP A 209 -9.59 -25.85 4.12
C ASP A 209 -9.09 -26.38 2.77
N TRP A 210 -9.58 -25.82 1.67
CA TRP A 210 -9.14 -26.22 0.33
C TRP A 210 -7.67 -25.84 0.08
N TYR A 211 -7.26 -24.63 0.45
CA TYR A 211 -5.86 -24.21 0.30
C TYR A 211 -4.91 -25.02 1.21
N GLU A 212 -5.33 -25.37 2.43
CA GLU A 212 -4.55 -26.26 3.29
C GLU A 212 -4.37 -27.66 2.69
N ARG A 213 -5.45 -28.25 2.16
CA ARG A 213 -5.37 -29.52 1.43
C ARG A 213 -4.43 -29.40 0.24
N GLN A 214 -4.54 -28.31 -0.53
CA GLN A 214 -3.65 -28.02 -1.66
C GLN A 214 -2.17 -28.02 -1.26
N ALA A 215 -1.82 -27.30 -0.20
CA ALA A 215 -0.46 -27.25 0.31
C ALA A 215 0.05 -28.64 0.76
N ARG A 216 -0.78 -29.42 1.46
CA ARG A 216 -0.43 -30.79 1.89
C ARG A 216 -0.21 -31.74 0.71
N ALA A 217 -1.04 -31.64 -0.33
CA ALA A 217 -0.88 -32.46 -1.53
C ALA A 217 0.39 -32.13 -2.31
N LEU A 218 0.74 -30.84 -2.41
CA LEU A 218 2.01 -30.38 -2.98
C LEU A 218 3.20 -30.87 -2.15
N ALA A 219 3.04 -31.01 -0.84
CA ALA A 219 4.02 -31.63 0.06
C ALA A 219 4.04 -33.18 0.01
N GLY A 220 3.23 -33.81 -0.86
CA GLY A 220 3.26 -35.26 -1.10
C GLY A 220 2.22 -36.08 -0.32
N ASP A 221 1.27 -35.45 0.37
CA ASP A 221 0.19 -36.15 1.07
C ASP A 221 -0.82 -36.75 0.08
N ARG A 222 -0.82 -38.09 -0.05
CA ARG A 222 -1.67 -38.85 -0.98
C ARG A 222 -3.17 -38.77 -0.65
N THR A 223 -3.53 -38.48 0.60
CA THR A 223 -4.91 -38.30 1.04
C THR A 223 -5.41 -36.94 0.57
N ALA A 224 -4.62 -35.90 0.81
CA ALA A 224 -4.92 -34.54 0.35
C ALA A 224 -4.96 -34.45 -1.19
N GLN A 225 -4.12 -35.21 -1.90
CA GLN A 225 -4.16 -35.30 -3.37
C GLN A 225 -5.51 -35.84 -3.90
N ARG A 226 -6.16 -36.77 -3.19
CA ARG A 226 -7.50 -37.25 -3.54
C ARG A 226 -8.58 -36.24 -3.18
N GLU A 227 -8.42 -35.53 -2.06
CA GLU A 227 -9.40 -34.55 -1.57
C GLU A 227 -9.42 -33.23 -2.37
N ILE A 228 -8.33 -32.81 -3.01
CA ILE A 228 -8.35 -31.59 -3.86
C ILE A 228 -9.16 -31.79 -5.13
N ALA A 229 -9.32 -33.04 -5.59
CA ALA A 229 -10.04 -33.36 -6.80
C ALA A 229 -11.52 -32.91 -6.76
N SER A 230 -12.10 -32.70 -5.57
CA SER A 230 -13.47 -32.18 -5.42
C SER A 230 -13.60 -30.65 -5.56
N GLY A 231 -12.51 -29.92 -5.76
CA GLY A 231 -12.53 -28.45 -5.86
C GLY A 231 -12.88 -27.76 -4.52
N PRO A 232 -12.79 -26.42 -4.46
CA PRO A 232 -13.18 -25.66 -3.27
C PRO A 232 -14.70 -25.72 -3.06
N ALA A 233 -15.14 -25.85 -1.81
CA ALA A 233 -16.55 -25.88 -1.47
C ALA A 233 -17.05 -24.46 -1.13
N GLU A 234 -18.19 -24.07 -1.69
CA GLU A 234 -18.86 -22.78 -1.43
C GLU A 234 -19.57 -22.72 -0.06
N THR A 235 -19.55 -23.82 0.70
CA THR A 235 -20.27 -23.98 1.98
C THR A 235 -19.37 -23.80 3.20
N GLU A 236 -18.11 -23.43 3.01
CA GLU A 236 -17.15 -23.19 4.10
C GLU A 236 -17.44 -21.86 4.82
N ASP A 237 -17.28 -21.87 6.15
CA ASP A 237 -17.48 -20.68 6.97
C ASP A 237 -16.41 -19.62 6.68
N PRO A 238 -16.76 -18.33 6.55
CA PRO A 238 -15.77 -17.27 6.39
C PRO A 238 -14.88 -17.19 7.63
N VAL A 239 -13.56 -17.26 7.44
CA VAL A 239 -12.57 -17.02 8.50
C VAL A 239 -12.08 -15.57 8.39
N PRO A 240 -12.47 -14.66 9.30
CA PRO A 240 -12.07 -13.26 9.24
C PRO A 240 -10.60 -13.09 9.63
N ALA A 241 -9.78 -12.65 8.69
CA ALA A 241 -8.38 -12.30 8.92
C ALA A 241 -8.22 -10.78 8.99
N GLN A 242 -7.80 -10.29 10.15
CA GLN A 242 -7.52 -8.87 10.35
C GLN A 242 -6.11 -8.50 9.88
N PHE A 243 -5.93 -7.29 9.35
CA PHE A 243 -4.62 -6.75 8.98
C PHE A 243 -4.59 -5.23 9.09
N LEU A 244 -3.38 -4.67 9.21
CA LEU A 244 -3.18 -3.22 9.26
C LEU A 244 -3.24 -2.61 7.87
N VAL A 245 -3.87 -1.44 7.78
CA VAL A 245 -3.92 -0.63 6.56
C VAL A 245 -3.71 0.83 6.90
N LEU A 246 -3.11 1.58 5.99
CA LEU A 246 -3.19 3.04 5.99
C LEU A 246 -4.51 3.45 5.33
N GLY A 247 -5.15 4.49 5.87
CA GLY A 247 -6.31 5.12 5.25
C GLY A 247 -5.96 5.91 3.99
N ASP A 248 -6.96 6.53 3.39
CA ASP A 248 -6.79 7.48 2.30
C ASP A 248 -6.14 8.80 2.77
N GLY A 249 -5.64 9.58 1.81
CA GLY A 249 -5.08 10.91 2.04
C GLY A 249 -3.66 10.92 2.64
N VAL A 250 -3.08 9.76 2.94
CA VAL A 250 -1.70 9.68 3.42
C VAL A 250 -0.74 10.02 2.29
N THR A 251 -0.03 11.15 2.43
CA THR A 251 0.97 11.61 1.47
C THR A 251 2.31 10.93 1.72
N PHE A 252 2.89 10.32 0.69
CA PHE A 252 4.24 9.79 0.66
C PHE A 252 5.15 10.66 -0.20
N ARG A 253 6.39 10.84 0.25
CA ARG A 253 7.48 11.43 -0.54
C ARG A 253 8.32 10.31 -1.14
N PHE A 254 8.43 10.31 -2.47
CA PHE A 254 9.22 9.40 -3.29
C PHE A 254 10.48 10.13 -3.76
N PRO A 255 11.63 9.92 -3.10
CA PRO A 255 12.90 10.51 -3.52
C PRO A 255 13.57 9.69 -4.63
N LEU A 256 13.96 10.37 -5.71
CA LEU A 256 14.75 9.79 -6.80
C LEU A 256 15.97 10.67 -7.10
N LEU A 257 17.03 10.04 -7.59
CA LEU A 257 18.11 10.72 -8.31
C LEU A 257 18.12 10.27 -9.75
N THR A 258 18.14 11.23 -10.67
CA THR A 258 18.03 10.97 -12.10
C THR A 258 18.97 11.88 -12.90
N PRO A 259 19.50 11.46 -14.06
CA PRO A 259 20.14 12.37 -15.00
C PRO A 259 19.21 13.55 -15.36
N PRO A 260 19.76 14.77 -15.54
CA PRO A 260 18.95 15.97 -15.82
C PRO A 260 18.09 15.86 -17.09
N ASP A 261 18.59 15.17 -18.12
CA ASP A 261 17.97 15.04 -19.44
C ASP A 261 16.70 14.17 -19.45
N ILE A 262 16.47 13.36 -18.40
CA ILE A 262 15.34 12.43 -18.33
C ILE A 262 14.40 12.69 -17.15
N VAL A 263 14.55 13.83 -16.44
CA VAL A 263 13.72 14.18 -15.27
C VAL A 263 12.23 14.12 -15.59
N ALA A 264 11.81 14.70 -16.72
CA ALA A 264 10.41 14.74 -17.13
C ALA A 264 9.85 13.34 -17.41
N ASP A 265 10.61 12.54 -18.14
CA ASP A 265 10.26 11.15 -18.48
C ASP A 265 10.11 10.29 -17.21
N VAL A 266 11.07 10.34 -16.31
CA VAL A 266 11.05 9.55 -15.06
C VAL A 266 9.89 9.99 -14.16
N ARG A 267 9.61 11.30 -14.10
CA ARG A 267 8.44 11.83 -13.37
C ARG A 267 7.14 11.30 -13.96
N ALA A 268 7.00 11.30 -15.29
CA ALA A 268 5.80 10.79 -15.97
C ALA A 268 5.60 9.31 -15.69
N VAL A 269 6.65 8.49 -15.83
CA VAL A 269 6.60 7.05 -15.56
C VAL A 269 6.23 6.75 -14.10
N LEU A 270 6.81 7.47 -13.14
CA LEU A 270 6.44 7.29 -11.73
C LEU A 270 4.98 7.66 -11.49
N LYS A 271 4.53 8.78 -12.08
CA LYS A 271 3.12 9.21 -12.00
C LYS A 271 2.19 8.15 -12.58
N ASP A 272 2.45 7.66 -13.78
CA ASP A 272 1.60 6.67 -14.45
C ASP A 272 1.56 5.37 -13.66
N GLY A 273 2.70 4.91 -13.13
CA GLY A 273 2.73 3.74 -12.25
C GLY A 273 1.89 3.92 -10.98
N LEU A 274 2.02 5.07 -10.32
CA LEU A 274 1.24 5.38 -9.12
C LEU A 274 -0.26 5.50 -9.39
N ASP A 275 -0.63 6.12 -10.51
CA ASP A 275 -2.02 6.40 -10.88
C ASP A 275 -2.74 5.15 -11.40
N TRP A 276 -2.06 4.25 -12.12
CA TRP A 276 -2.70 3.12 -12.83
C TRP A 276 -2.39 1.73 -12.26
N LEU A 277 -1.17 1.49 -11.76
CA LEU A 277 -0.75 0.16 -11.30
C LEU A 277 -0.90 0.02 -9.77
N GLY A 278 -0.61 1.09 -9.04
CA GLY A 278 -0.61 1.10 -7.58
C GLY A 278 0.59 0.39 -6.95
N LEU A 279 0.74 0.51 -5.64
CA LEU A 279 1.85 -0.06 -4.86
C LEU A 279 1.34 -0.90 -3.69
N GLY A 280 2.13 -1.88 -3.29
CA GLY A 280 1.84 -2.71 -2.12
C GLY A 280 1.11 -4.00 -2.49
N ALA A 281 0.27 -4.49 -1.59
CA ALA A 281 -0.45 -5.73 -1.76
C ALA A 281 -1.94 -5.46 -2.06
N LYS A 282 -2.60 -6.44 -2.68
CA LYS A 282 -4.04 -6.39 -3.02
C LYS A 282 -4.42 -5.25 -4.00
N THR A 283 -3.50 -4.86 -4.88
CA THR A 283 -3.74 -3.83 -5.90
C THR A 283 -4.86 -4.19 -6.87
N ALA A 284 -5.01 -5.48 -7.21
CA ALA A 284 -6.08 -5.97 -8.08
C ALA A 284 -7.51 -5.71 -7.55
N ILE A 285 -7.67 -5.50 -6.24
CA ILE A 285 -8.97 -5.15 -5.62
C ILE A 285 -8.98 -3.71 -5.09
N GLY A 286 -8.06 -2.87 -5.59
CA GLY A 286 -8.04 -1.42 -5.37
C GLY A 286 -7.14 -0.91 -4.24
N TYR A 287 -6.47 -1.76 -3.47
CA TYR A 287 -5.55 -1.27 -2.43
C TYR A 287 -4.33 -0.61 -3.07
N GLY A 288 -3.82 0.41 -2.40
CA GLY A 288 -2.56 1.05 -2.77
C GLY A 288 -2.59 1.78 -4.10
N ALA A 289 -3.77 2.24 -4.52
CA ALA A 289 -3.90 3.28 -5.53
C ALA A 289 -3.37 4.61 -4.97
N PHE A 290 -2.56 5.30 -5.77
CA PHE A 290 -2.01 6.61 -5.43
C PHE A 290 -2.45 7.65 -6.46
N ARG A 291 -2.32 8.92 -6.10
CA ARG A 291 -2.44 10.02 -7.03
C ARG A 291 -1.37 11.07 -6.77
N THR A 292 -0.72 11.49 -7.84
CA THR A 292 0.24 12.62 -7.78
C THR A 292 -0.49 13.96 -7.72
N GLY A 293 0.08 14.93 -6.99
CA GLY A 293 -0.51 16.26 -6.81
C GLY A 293 -1.20 16.47 -5.46
N PRO A 294 -1.83 17.64 -5.24
CA PRO A 294 -2.42 18.00 -3.95
C PRO A 294 -3.50 17.00 -3.55
N VAL A 295 -3.56 16.67 -2.26
CA VAL A 295 -4.62 15.84 -1.69
C VAL A 295 -5.96 16.55 -1.96
N PRO A 296 -6.91 15.93 -2.68
CA PRO A 296 -8.25 16.48 -2.77
C PRO A 296 -8.80 16.54 -1.35
N VAL A 297 -9.20 17.73 -0.90
CA VAL A 297 -9.90 17.89 0.38
C VAL A 297 -11.25 17.21 0.23
N LEU A 298 -11.33 15.93 0.60
CA LEU A 298 -12.60 15.24 0.74
C LEU A 298 -13.32 15.85 1.96
N PRO A 299 -14.62 16.20 1.84
CA PRO A 299 -15.38 16.63 3.00
C PRO A 299 -15.30 15.55 4.08
N PRO A 300 -15.17 15.93 5.36
CA PRO A 300 -14.99 14.97 6.44
C PRO A 300 -16.10 13.93 6.39
N ALA A 301 -15.71 12.65 6.36
CA ALA A 301 -16.65 11.55 6.48
C ALA A 301 -17.52 11.80 7.72
N LYS A 302 -18.84 11.94 7.51
CA LYS A 302 -19.79 12.04 8.62
C LYS A 302 -19.54 10.85 9.54
N GLY A 303 -19.23 11.13 10.80
CA GLY A 303 -19.09 10.12 11.84
C GLY A 303 -20.37 9.27 11.95
N PRO A 304 -20.34 8.16 12.71
CA PRO A 304 -21.48 7.26 12.86
C PRO A 304 -22.57 7.93 13.71
N GLY A 305 -23.27 8.89 13.11
CA GLY A 305 -24.50 9.48 13.63
C GLY A 305 -25.67 8.72 13.03
N GLY A 306 -26.52 8.15 13.89
CA GLY A 306 -27.71 7.41 13.52
C GLY A 306 -28.58 8.20 12.55
N GLY A 307 -28.52 7.82 11.27
CA GLY A 307 -29.39 8.27 10.21
C GLY A 307 -29.93 7.03 9.53
N SER A 308 -31.25 6.90 9.49
CA SER A 308 -32.00 5.89 8.76
C SER A 308 -31.35 5.57 7.42
N GLY A 309 -31.16 4.29 7.14
CA GLY A 309 -30.46 3.76 5.97
C GLY A 309 -30.94 4.37 4.65
N GLN A 310 -30.18 5.34 4.17
CA GLN A 310 -30.07 5.60 2.73
C GLN A 310 -28.66 5.18 2.33
N GLN A 311 -28.63 4.11 1.56
CA GLN A 311 -27.47 3.67 0.80
C GLN A 311 -26.86 4.89 0.10
N PRO A 312 -25.53 5.10 0.17
CA PRO A 312 -24.90 6.16 -0.61
C PRO A 312 -25.33 5.99 -2.08
N PRO A 313 -25.64 7.08 -2.80
CA PRO A 313 -26.03 6.97 -4.20
C PRO A 313 -24.92 6.21 -4.93
N PRO A 314 -25.26 5.21 -5.76
CA PRO A 314 -24.25 4.48 -6.51
C PRO A 314 -23.37 5.47 -7.28
N LEU A 315 -22.06 5.24 -7.28
CA LEU A 315 -21.13 5.93 -8.17
C LEU A 315 -21.75 5.91 -9.57
N ALA A 316 -22.08 7.09 -10.09
CA ALA A 316 -22.69 7.23 -11.40
C ALA A 316 -21.67 6.79 -12.46
N LEU A 317 -21.72 5.52 -12.84
CA LEU A 317 -20.90 4.94 -13.89
C LEU A 317 -21.17 5.70 -15.20
N LYS A 318 -20.12 6.21 -15.84
CA LYS A 318 -20.22 6.82 -17.16
C LYS A 318 -19.89 5.77 -18.22
N TYR A 319 -20.70 5.72 -19.27
CA TYR A 319 -20.52 4.79 -20.38
C TYR A 319 -20.04 5.55 -21.60
N TYR A 320 -19.17 4.93 -22.40
CA TYR A 320 -18.63 5.52 -23.62
C TYR A 320 -18.75 4.54 -24.78
N TYR A 321 -19.14 5.02 -25.95
CA TYR A 321 -19.14 4.26 -27.21
C TYR A 321 -18.29 5.01 -28.24
N GLU A 322 -17.30 4.33 -28.83
CA GLU A 322 -16.34 4.89 -29.80
C GLU A 322 -15.58 6.17 -29.35
N GLY A 323 -15.58 6.46 -28.05
CA GLY A 323 -14.86 7.60 -27.46
C GLY A 323 -15.78 8.65 -26.83
N ASP A 324 -17.07 8.64 -27.19
CA ASP A 324 -18.04 9.65 -26.76
C ASP A 324 -18.93 9.14 -25.63
N GLU A 325 -19.32 10.04 -24.71
CA GLU A 325 -20.13 9.70 -23.54
C GLU A 325 -21.57 9.36 -23.97
N VAL A 326 -22.05 8.20 -23.56
CA VAL A 326 -23.41 7.72 -23.84
C VAL A 326 -24.16 7.44 -22.54
N ARG A 327 -25.48 7.64 -22.57
CA ARG A 327 -26.40 7.21 -21.52
C ARG A 327 -27.09 5.92 -21.92
N ILE A 328 -27.08 4.93 -21.03
CA ILE A 328 -27.91 3.73 -21.20
C ILE A 328 -29.36 4.10 -20.88
N LEU A 329 -30.24 3.90 -21.86
CA LEU A 329 -31.68 4.11 -21.73
C LEU A 329 -32.41 2.84 -21.31
N GLU A 330 -32.02 1.68 -21.87
CA GLU A 330 -32.65 0.40 -21.59
C GLU A 330 -31.64 -0.76 -21.71
N ARG A 331 -31.84 -1.83 -20.93
CA ARG A 331 -31.02 -3.05 -20.93
C ARG A 331 -31.87 -4.25 -21.30
N TRP A 332 -31.45 -5.01 -22.29
CA TRP A 332 -32.16 -6.19 -22.75
C TRP A 332 -31.45 -7.49 -22.34
N LYS A 333 -32.22 -8.57 -22.18
CA LYS A 333 -31.66 -9.90 -21.92
C LYS A 333 -30.81 -10.32 -23.13
N GLY A 334 -29.54 -10.67 -22.88
CA GLY A 334 -28.58 -11.03 -23.93
C GLY A 334 -27.41 -10.06 -24.12
N GLY A 335 -27.32 -9.02 -23.27
CA GLY A 335 -26.19 -8.08 -23.30
C GLY A 335 -26.30 -7.02 -24.41
N LEU A 336 -27.51 -6.76 -24.91
CA LEU A 336 -27.80 -5.62 -25.78
C LEU A 336 -28.32 -4.45 -24.92
N VAL A 337 -27.89 -3.25 -25.24
CA VAL A 337 -28.32 -2.03 -24.56
C VAL A 337 -28.71 -0.95 -25.57
N LEU A 338 -29.77 -0.22 -25.26
CA LEU A 338 -30.19 0.96 -26.01
C LEU A 338 -29.49 2.17 -25.40
N VAL A 339 -28.72 2.91 -26.19
CA VAL A 339 -27.95 4.07 -25.73
C VAL A 339 -28.30 5.33 -26.53
N ALA A 340 -28.03 6.50 -25.94
CA ALA A 340 -28.05 7.80 -26.62
C ALA A 340 -26.81 8.61 -26.22
N TYR A 341 -26.24 9.35 -27.17
CA TYR A 341 -25.14 10.26 -26.89
C TYR A 341 -25.59 11.38 -25.94
N VAL A 342 -24.65 11.87 -25.12
CA VAL A 342 -24.94 12.88 -24.10
C VAL A 342 -25.00 14.29 -24.66
N ASP A 343 -24.30 14.54 -25.76
CA ASP A 343 -24.07 15.83 -26.42
C ASP A 343 -24.95 16.09 -27.64
N ASP A 344 -25.58 15.06 -28.22
CA ASP A 344 -26.48 15.18 -29.37
C ASP A 344 -27.96 14.90 -29.00
N ASP A 345 -28.85 15.73 -29.54
CA ASP A 345 -30.30 15.70 -29.30
C ASP A 345 -30.97 14.45 -29.91
N GLY A 346 -30.85 13.31 -29.23
CA GLY A 346 -31.89 12.28 -29.22
C GLY A 346 -31.73 11.07 -30.14
N ASP A 347 -30.61 10.92 -30.85
CA ASP A 347 -30.36 9.69 -31.62
C ASP A 347 -30.12 8.50 -30.68
N ARG A 348 -30.95 7.47 -30.84
CA ARG A 348 -30.92 6.23 -30.06
C ARG A 348 -30.49 5.10 -30.95
N PHE A 349 -29.54 4.30 -30.48
CA PHE A 349 -29.07 3.14 -31.21
C PHE A 349 -28.78 1.97 -30.27
N GLU A 350 -28.85 0.77 -30.84
CA GLU A 350 -28.62 -0.48 -30.13
C GLU A 350 -27.14 -0.86 -30.23
N VAL A 351 -26.54 -1.19 -29.10
CA VAL A 351 -25.15 -1.64 -29.03
C VAL A 351 -25.03 -2.83 -28.09
N ALA A 352 -24.11 -3.74 -28.39
CA ALA A 352 -23.74 -4.78 -27.45
C ALA A 352 -23.00 -4.14 -26.26
N GLU A 353 -23.40 -4.46 -25.03
CA GLU A 353 -22.83 -3.88 -23.80
C GLU A 353 -21.31 -4.05 -23.72
N ARG A 354 -20.77 -5.13 -24.27
CA ARG A 354 -19.33 -5.39 -24.39
C ARG A 354 -18.56 -4.36 -25.24
N HIS A 355 -19.23 -3.53 -26.04
CA HIS A 355 -18.61 -2.47 -26.83
C HIS A 355 -18.66 -1.11 -26.11
N LEU A 356 -19.27 -1.06 -24.92
CA LEU A 356 -19.24 0.12 -24.06
C LEU A 356 -18.01 0.08 -23.15
N THR A 357 -17.33 1.22 -23.04
CA THR A 357 -16.28 1.43 -22.04
C THR A 357 -16.88 2.10 -20.81
N VAL A 358 -16.60 1.58 -19.61
CA VAL A 358 -17.07 2.16 -18.34
C VAL A 358 -15.93 2.95 -17.71
N ARG A 359 -16.16 4.21 -17.31
CA ARG A 359 -15.20 5.05 -16.58
C ARG A 359 -15.77 5.63 -15.30
#